data_AF-A0A813KSF6-F1
#
_entry.id   AF-A0A813KSF6-F1
#
_cell.length_a   1.000
_cell.length_b   1.000
_cell.length_c   1.000
_cell.angle_alpha   90.00
_cell.angle_beta   90.00
_cell.angle_gamma   90.00
#
_symmetry.space_group_name_H-M   'P 1'
#
loop_
_entity.id
_entity.type
_entity.pdbx_description
1 polymer ?
#
loop_
_entity_poly.entity_id
_entity_poly.type
_entity_poly.pdbx_seq_one_letter_code
_entity_poly.pdbx_strand_id
1 'polypeptide(L)'
;MALRKIITLSGGQKSRVALSIVTYSNPHLIYLDEPTNHLDMETIDALIDAIKKFDGAVVMVSHDQYFLSEVAAEFWSVSGGKLKVFRNIKDAKANAY
;
A
#
# COMPACT_ATOMS: atom_id res chain seq x y z
N MET A 1 6.27 -9.82 23.78
CA MET A 1 5.77 -8.57 23.15
C MET A 1 4.36 -8.71 22.53
N ALA A 2 3.79 -9.90 22.35
CA ALA A 2 2.53 -10.12 21.60
C ALA A 2 1.19 -9.94 22.36
N LEU A 3 1.18 -9.39 23.58
CA LEU A 3 -0.04 -9.31 24.42
C LEU A 3 -0.48 -7.86 24.77
N ARG A 4 0.08 -6.85 24.09
CA ARG A 4 -0.36 -5.46 24.30
C ARG A 4 -1.72 -5.22 23.63
N LYS A 5 -2.61 -4.51 24.33
CA LYS A 5 -3.91 -4.11 23.77
C LYS A 5 -3.68 -3.25 22.51
N ILE A 6 -4.45 -3.47 21.45
CA ILE A 6 -4.32 -2.74 20.18
C ILE A 6 -4.35 -1.21 20.39
N ILE A 7 -5.10 -0.74 21.39
CA ILE A 7 -5.18 0.70 21.72
C ILE A 7 -3.84 1.32 22.10
N THR A 8 -2.89 0.53 22.61
CA THR A 8 -1.57 1.00 23.08
C THR A 8 -0.48 0.88 22.02
N LEU A 9 -0.84 0.40 20.83
CA LEU A 9 0.08 0.29 19.70
C LEU A 9 0.25 1.64 19.01
N SER A 10 1.48 1.93 18.55
CA SER A 10 1.75 3.04 17.65
C SER A 10 1.03 2.85 16.31
N GLY A 11 0.93 3.91 15.49
CA GLY A 11 0.36 3.84 14.14
C GLY A 11 0.95 2.67 13.34
N GLY A 12 2.27 2.54 13.29
CA GLY A 12 2.92 1.46 12.55
C GLY A 12 2.78 0.07 13.13
N GLN A 13 2.64 -0.04 14.43
CA GLN A 13 2.28 -1.33 15.04
C GLN A 13 0.85 -1.72 14.67
N LYS A 14 -0.09 -0.78 14.58
CA LYS A 14 -1.46 -1.04 14.12
C LYS A 14 -1.50 -1.43 12.65
N SER A 15 -0.77 -0.75 11.77
CA SER A 15 -0.70 -1.10 10.35
C SER A 15 -0.10 -2.48 10.11
N ARG A 16 0.97 -2.84 10.84
CA ARG A 16 1.53 -4.21 10.78
C ARG A 16 0.53 -5.26 11.25
N VAL A 17 -0.22 -4.99 12.31
CA VAL A 17 -1.28 -5.89 12.80
C VAL A 17 -2.42 -6.00 11.79
N ALA A 18 -2.88 -4.89 11.22
CA ALA A 18 -3.94 -4.87 10.22
C ALA A 18 -3.55 -5.67 8.97
N LEU A 19 -2.34 -5.45 8.46
CA LEU A 19 -1.84 -6.23 7.31
C LEU A 19 -1.70 -7.71 7.66
N SER A 20 -1.21 -8.05 8.86
CA SER A 20 -1.14 -9.45 9.33
C SER A 20 -2.52 -10.11 9.43
N ILE A 21 -3.55 -9.35 9.80
CA ILE A 21 -4.94 -9.84 9.83
C ILE A 21 -5.46 -10.08 8.41
N VAL A 22 -5.21 -9.13 7.49
CA VAL A 22 -5.66 -9.25 6.10
C VAL A 22 -4.95 -10.40 5.37
N THR A 23 -3.67 -10.63 5.68
CA THR A 23 -2.88 -11.71 5.06
C THR A 23 -3.06 -13.05 5.76
N TYR A 24 -3.70 -13.11 6.94
CA TYR A 24 -3.85 -14.34 7.73
C TYR A 24 -4.52 -15.47 6.94
N SER A 25 -5.51 -15.14 6.11
CA SER A 25 -6.23 -16.11 5.27
C SER A 25 -5.47 -16.49 4.00
N ASN A 26 -4.21 -16.07 3.86
CA ASN A 26 -3.35 -16.22 2.69
C ASN A 26 -4.06 -15.87 1.37
N PRO A 27 -4.61 -14.64 1.24
CA PRO A 27 -5.33 -14.24 0.04
C PRO A 27 -4.40 -14.19 -1.17
N HIS A 28 -4.93 -14.51 -2.35
CA HIS A 28 -4.19 -14.34 -3.61
C HIS A 28 -4.11 -12.87 -4.05
N LEU A 29 -5.01 -12.02 -3.54
CA LEU A 29 -5.13 -10.61 -3.91
C LEU A 29 -5.59 -9.75 -2.73
N ILE A 30 -4.94 -8.61 -2.53
CA ILE A 30 -5.29 -7.60 -1.53
C ILE A 30 -5.61 -6.27 -2.24
N TYR A 31 -6.66 -5.60 -1.79
CA TYR A 31 -7.00 -4.23 -2.19
C TYR A 31 -6.74 -3.27 -1.03
N LEU A 32 -5.96 -2.21 -1.28
CA LEU A 32 -5.64 -1.18 -0.31
C LEU A 32 -6.07 0.19 -0.81
N ASP A 33 -6.90 0.90 -0.05
CA ASP A 33 -7.34 2.25 -0.39
C ASP A 33 -6.73 3.25 0.59
N GLU A 34 -5.92 4.19 0.06
CA GLU A 34 -5.13 5.16 0.81
C GLU A 34 -4.40 4.59 2.05
N PRO A 35 -3.57 3.54 1.88
CA PRO A 35 -3.00 2.81 3.01
C PRO A 35 -1.90 3.59 3.75
N THR A 36 -1.46 4.74 3.24
CA THR A 36 -0.46 5.61 3.88
C THR A 36 -1.06 6.71 4.75
N ASN A 37 -2.39 6.86 4.74
CA ASN A 37 -3.04 7.96 5.43
C ASN A 37 -2.85 7.87 6.96
N HIS A 38 -2.55 9.01 7.59
CA HIS A 38 -2.25 9.13 9.03
C HIS A 38 -1.06 8.29 9.53
N LEU A 39 -0.17 7.83 8.65
CA LEU A 39 1.02 7.05 9.02
C LEU A 39 2.24 7.96 9.06
N ASP A 40 3.14 7.69 10.01
CA ASP A 40 4.47 8.29 10.03
C ASP A 40 5.40 7.56 9.05
N MET A 41 6.56 8.16 8.75
CA MET A 41 7.52 7.60 7.79
C MET A 41 8.00 6.19 8.18
N GLU A 42 8.28 5.95 9.47
CA GLU A 42 8.70 4.63 9.95
C GLU A 42 7.63 3.56 9.68
N THR A 43 6.37 3.94 9.80
CA THR A 43 5.24 3.08 9.49
C THR A 43 5.12 2.81 7.99
N ILE A 44 5.30 3.85 7.16
CA ILE A 44 5.28 3.71 5.70
C ILE A 44 6.35 2.72 5.27
N ASP A 45 7.58 2.84 5.79
CA ASP A 45 8.68 1.92 5.49
C ASP A 45 8.33 0.47 5.88
N ALA A 46 7.75 0.28 7.07
CA ALA A 46 7.31 -1.04 7.52
C ALA A 46 6.19 -1.63 6.64
N LEU A 47 5.30 -0.80 6.11
CA LEU A 47 4.25 -1.22 5.19
C LEU A 47 4.84 -1.61 3.83
N ILE A 48 5.79 -0.82 3.31
CA ILE A 48 6.54 -1.13 2.08
C ILE A 48 7.20 -2.50 2.19
N ASP A 49 7.92 -2.74 3.28
CA ASP A 49 8.60 -4.01 3.54
C ASP A 49 7.65 -5.19 3.61
N ALA A 50 6.47 -4.99 4.20
CA ALA A 50 5.49 -6.05 4.34
C ALA A 50 4.79 -6.37 3.02
N ILE A 51 4.49 -5.36 2.19
CA ILE A 51 3.95 -5.55 0.83
C ILE A 51 4.98 -6.25 -0.07
N LYS A 52 6.25 -5.85 -0.01
CA LYS A 52 7.34 -6.49 -0.79
C LYS A 52 7.54 -7.97 -0.45
N LYS A 53 7.15 -8.41 0.75
CA LYS A 53 7.24 -9.82 1.22
C LYS A 53 5.96 -10.62 1.02
N PHE A 54 4.89 -9.98 0.54
CA PHE A 54 3.63 -10.65 0.31
C PHE A 54 3.67 -11.38 -1.04
N ASP A 55 3.43 -12.69 -1.04
CA ASP A 55 3.51 -13.54 -2.23
C ASP A 55 2.30 -13.39 -3.18
N GLY A 56 1.25 -12.69 -2.76
CA GLY A 56 0.06 -12.42 -3.56
C GLY A 56 0.13 -11.11 -4.33
N ALA A 57 -0.90 -10.83 -5.12
CA ALA A 57 -1.03 -9.55 -5.81
C ALA A 57 -1.58 -8.47 -4.87
N VAL A 58 -1.14 -7.23 -5.04
CA VAL A 58 -1.68 -6.07 -4.31
C VAL A 58 -2.11 -5.02 -5.33
N VAL A 59 -3.38 -4.62 -5.25
CA VAL A 59 -3.90 -3.46 -5.97
C VAL A 59 -4.11 -2.36 -4.94
N MET A 60 -3.55 -1.19 -5.19
CA MET A 60 -3.62 -0.10 -4.23
C MET A 60 -3.90 1.24 -4.90
N VAL A 61 -4.56 2.12 -4.15
CA VAL A 61 -4.77 3.52 -4.47
C VAL A 61 -4.04 4.34 -3.41
N SER A 62 -3.20 5.28 -3.85
CA SER A 62 -2.52 6.20 -2.94
C SER A 62 -2.15 7.50 -3.66
N HIS A 63 -2.15 8.59 -2.92
CA HIS A 63 -1.55 9.85 -3.36
C HIS A 63 -0.05 9.99 -3.02
N ASP A 64 0.53 9.05 -2.28
CA ASP A 64 1.93 9.06 -1.85
C ASP A 64 2.87 8.50 -2.94
N GLN A 65 3.67 9.40 -3.52
CA GLN A 65 4.59 9.03 -4.60
C GLN A 65 5.77 8.18 -4.12
N TYR A 66 6.27 8.42 -2.91
CA TYR A 66 7.37 7.66 -2.36
C TYR A 66 6.94 6.21 -2.17
N PHE A 67 5.83 6.02 -1.46
CA PHE A 67 5.24 4.71 -1.25
C PHE A 67 4.99 3.96 -2.56
N LEU A 68 4.27 4.57 -3.50
CA LEU A 68 3.98 3.96 -4.79
C LEU A 68 5.24 3.61 -5.59
N SER A 69 6.25 4.47 -5.56
CA SER A 69 7.51 4.22 -6.27
C SER A 69 8.31 3.05 -5.69
N GLU A 70 8.13 2.77 -4.41
CA GLU A 70 8.84 1.69 -3.71
C GLU A 70 8.19 0.32 -3.89
N VAL A 71 6.86 0.24 -4.01
CA VAL A 71 6.14 -1.05 -4.04
C VAL A 71 5.51 -1.40 -5.38
N ALA A 72 5.17 -0.43 -6.23
CA ALA A 72 4.36 -0.69 -7.41
C ALA A 72 5.21 -1.19 -8.59
N ALA A 73 4.82 -2.34 -9.15
CA ALA A 73 5.40 -2.86 -10.39
C ALA A 73 4.79 -2.22 -11.66
N GLU A 74 3.55 -1.74 -11.55
CA GLU A 74 2.79 -1.12 -12.63
C GLU A 74 1.93 0.02 -12.06
N PHE A 75 1.76 1.09 -12.84
CA PHE A 75 0.99 2.27 -12.47
C PHE A 75 -0.21 2.41 -13.39
N TRP A 76 -1.40 2.56 -12.83
CA TRP A 76 -2.63 2.68 -13.59
C TRP A 76 -3.17 4.10 -13.45
N SER A 77 -3.25 4.83 -14.57
CA SER A 77 -3.93 6.13 -14.60
C SER A 77 -5.36 5.95 -15.09
N VAL A 78 -6.30 6.55 -14.38
CA VAL A 78 -7.72 6.53 -14.73
C VAL A 78 -8.17 7.96 -14.99
N SER A 79 -8.53 8.27 -16.24
CA SER A 79 -9.07 9.59 -16.63
C SER A 79 -10.06 9.45 -17.78
N GLY A 80 -11.12 10.26 -17.78
CA GLY A 80 -12.16 10.26 -18.82
C GLY A 80 -12.84 8.90 -19.02
N GLY A 81 -12.99 8.11 -17.95
CA GLY A 81 -13.56 6.75 -18.01
C GLY A 81 -12.66 5.71 -18.68
N LYS A 82 -11.39 6.04 -18.94
CA LYS A 82 -10.40 5.14 -19.54
C LYS A 82 -9.28 4.85 -18.54
N LEU A 83 -8.75 3.63 -18.62
CA LEU A 83 -7.59 3.20 -17.85
C LEU A 83 -6.39 3.03 -18.79
N LYS A 84 -5.24 3.58 -18.40
CA LYS A 84 -3.95 3.42 -19.09
C LYS A 84 -2.91 2.89 -18.11
N VAL A 85 -2.08 1.94 -18.58
CA VAL A 85 -1.04 1.29 -17.77
C VAL A 85 0.33 1.85 -18.14
N PHE A 86 1.15 2.10 -17.12
CA PHE A 86 2.49 2.67 -17.24
C PHE A 86 3.50 1.88 -16.40
N ARG A 87 4.76 1.94 -16.81
CA ARG A 87 5.89 1.33 -16.09
C ARG A 87 6.60 2.28 -15.14
N ASN A 88 6.23 3.56 -15.15
CA ASN A 88 6.77 4.56 -14.24
C ASN A 88 5.70 5.54 -13.79
N ILE A 89 5.90 6.10 -12.59
CA ILE A 89 4.94 7.01 -11.95
C ILE A 89 4.83 8.37 -12.65
N LYS A 90 5.90 8.83 -13.30
CA LYS A 90 5.94 10.13 -13.97
C LYS A 90 4.99 10.16 -15.17
N ASP A 91 5.04 9.13 -16.01
CA ASP A 91 4.18 9.00 -17.18
C ASP A 91 2.72 8.76 -16.78
N ALA A 92 2.49 7.97 -15.73
CA ALA A 92 1.16 7.76 -15.18
C ALA A 92 0.53 9.08 -14.73
N LYS A 93 1.28 9.91 -13.98
CA LYS A 93 0.83 11.23 -13.55
C LYS A 93 0.58 12.19 -14.70
N ALA A 94 1.44 12.20 -15.72
CA ALA A 94 1.27 13.05 -16.90
C ALA A 94 -0.03 12.73 -17.67
N ASN A 95 -0.59 11.53 -17.48
CA ASN A 95 -1.82 11.05 -18.11
C ASN A 95 -3.01 10.96 -17.13
N ALA A 96 -2.88 11.52 -15.92
CA ALA A 96 -3.96 11.55 -14.92
C ALA A 96 -4.91 12.74 -15.09
N TYR A 97 -4.54 13.71 -15.93
CA TYR A 97 -5.29 14.93 -16.25
C TYR A 97 -5.73 14.93 -17.70
#